data_AF-A0A2I0AF54-F1
#
_entry.id   AF-A0A2I0AF54-F1
#
_cell.length_a   1.000
_cell.length_b   1.000
_cell.length_c   1.000
_cell.angle_alpha   90.00
_cell.angle_beta   90.00
_cell.angle_gamma   90.00
#
_symmetry.space_group_name_H-M   'P 1'
#
loop_
_entity.id
_entity.type
_entity.pdbx_description
1 polymer ?
#
loop_
_entity_poly.entity_id
_entity_poly.type
_entity_poly.pdbx_seq_one_letter_code
_entity_poly.pdbx_strand_id
1 'polypeptide(L)'
;MEEEKGLPQQWVTKNLTTTFFKCTRWQVEETADLLNCPFHYFCDSSYAGNYHPFVDLFVLIFLLCSFRSASAFTALERRFKRKYLLPSGPILLPLVVLILYHGQRINSLFPLSQMGPALLLLVHISALSFESRREQRSLRYAVLEASTVSGILHASMYLDSIILPYYTGLDALERSVFSGECPTCVCRREDMVAGGRIVLYRGWSKSTLAIVAALCSRMLGRIFGEEKSTLLVKLTAEVIGWGSVAGDAVYLLRIDIPGERESLKRAIYGGICALISCNALRKVYGAAVWLAAKRQTEKKKKDVSFEADEIL
;
A
#
# COMPACT_ATOMS: atom_id res chain seq x y z
N MET A 1 9.20 15.06 48.06
CA MET A 1 10.17 15.42 46.99
C MET A 1 10.51 14.12 46.28
N GLU A 2 9.57 13.61 45.49
CA GLU A 2 9.63 12.24 44.94
C GLU A 2 8.82 12.20 43.64
N GLU A 3 9.19 13.06 42.67
CA GLU A 3 8.53 13.12 41.36
C GLU A 3 9.50 13.42 40.21
N GLU A 4 10.83 13.27 40.42
CA GLU A 4 11.85 13.65 39.42
C GLU A 4 12.63 12.46 38.84
N LYS A 5 12.49 11.25 39.38
CA LYS A 5 13.23 10.06 38.91
C LYS A 5 12.63 9.35 37.70
N GLY A 6 11.38 9.66 37.31
CA GLY A 6 10.69 8.99 36.19
C GLY A 6 10.95 9.60 34.80
N LEU A 7 11.16 10.92 34.73
CA LEU A 7 11.33 11.66 33.48
C LEU A 7 12.65 11.34 32.71
N PRO A 8 13.82 11.23 33.37
CA PRO A 8 15.08 10.96 32.66
C PRO A 8 15.09 9.58 32.01
N GLN A 9 14.60 8.56 32.72
CA GLN A 9 14.62 7.17 32.26
C GLN A 9 13.60 6.94 31.14
N GLN A 10 12.43 7.58 31.21
CA GLN A 10 11.44 7.54 30.14
C GLN A 10 11.90 8.31 28.88
N TRP A 11 12.63 9.41 29.04
CA TRP A 11 13.18 10.17 27.91
C TRP A 11 14.34 9.44 27.22
N VAL A 12 15.23 8.83 28.01
CA VAL A 12 16.33 8.00 27.50
C VAL A 12 15.81 6.79 26.74
N THR A 13 14.84 6.06 27.30
CA THR A 13 14.21 4.91 26.63
C THR A 13 13.47 5.31 25.35
N LYS A 14 12.72 6.42 25.36
CA LYS A 14 12.03 6.93 24.15
C LYS A 14 13.01 7.35 23.05
N ASN A 15 14.11 7.99 23.42
CA ASN A 15 15.17 8.34 22.46
C ASN A 15 15.85 7.09 21.91
N LEU A 16 16.10 6.08 22.75
CA LEU A 16 16.64 4.78 22.33
C LEU A 16 15.75 4.10 21.29
N THR A 17 14.46 3.92 21.62
CA THR A 17 13.48 3.31 20.72
C THR A 17 13.39 4.05 19.39
N THR A 18 13.44 5.38 19.43
CA THR A 18 13.42 6.21 18.21
C THR A 18 14.67 5.98 17.36
N THR A 19 15.84 5.84 17.98
CA THR A 19 17.10 5.55 17.28
C THR A 19 17.06 4.18 16.60
N PHE A 20 16.52 3.15 17.26
CA PHE A 20 16.39 1.81 16.68
C PHE A 20 15.50 1.82 15.43
N PHE A 21 14.35 2.49 15.49
CA PHE A 21 13.44 2.59 14.35
C PHE A 21 13.95 3.46 13.19
N LYS A 22 14.97 4.29 13.45
CA LYS A 22 15.61 5.14 12.44
C LYS A 22 16.96 4.61 11.96
N CYS A 23 17.41 3.48 12.50
CA CYS A 23 18.72 2.94 12.17
C CYS A 23 18.74 2.45 10.72
N THR A 24 19.58 3.07 9.89
CA THR A 24 19.72 2.72 8.47
C THR A 24 20.74 1.63 8.23
N ARG A 25 21.73 1.52 9.11
CA ARG A 25 22.81 0.55 8.98
C ARG A 25 23.17 -0.04 10.34
N TRP A 26 22.92 -1.34 10.46
CA TRP A 26 23.44 -2.15 11.54
C TRP A 26 24.80 -2.71 11.12
N GLN A 27 25.82 -2.52 11.96
CA GLN A 27 27.13 -3.12 11.77
C GLN A 27 27.33 -4.21 12.81
N VAL A 28 27.94 -5.32 12.37
CA VAL A 28 28.37 -6.39 13.26
C VAL A 28 29.75 -6.06 13.78
N GLU A 29 29.93 -6.18 15.09
CA GLU A 29 31.23 -6.02 15.76
C GLU A 29 31.76 -7.39 16.16
N GLU A 30 33.08 -7.57 16.07
CA GLU A 30 33.73 -8.80 16.49
C GLU A 30 33.68 -8.89 18.02
N THR A 31 33.17 -10.00 18.54
CA THR A 31 33.01 -10.23 19.98
C THR A 31 33.82 -11.44 20.43
N ALA A 32 34.45 -11.31 21.60
CA ALA A 32 35.15 -12.41 22.25
C ALA A 32 34.18 -13.41 22.92
N ASP A 33 32.94 -12.99 23.22
CA ASP A 33 31.92 -13.83 23.86
C ASP A 33 30.99 -14.49 22.82
N LEU A 34 31.54 -15.45 22.09
CA LEU A 34 30.82 -16.21 21.06
C LEU A 34 29.71 -17.11 21.63
N LEU A 35 29.70 -17.39 22.94
CA LEU A 35 28.72 -18.27 23.58
C LEU A 35 27.45 -17.52 23.98
N ASN A 36 27.58 -16.32 24.56
CA ASN A 36 26.41 -15.55 24.99
C ASN A 36 25.97 -14.50 23.96
N CYS A 37 26.90 -14.00 23.15
CA CYS A 37 26.66 -12.93 22.19
C CYS A 37 27.33 -13.23 20.85
N PRO A 38 26.95 -14.29 20.12
CA PRO A 38 27.64 -14.67 18.87
C PRO A 38 27.56 -13.59 17.79
N PHE A 39 26.49 -12.79 17.79
CA PHE A 39 26.37 -11.61 16.94
C PHE A 39 26.14 -10.37 17.80
N HIS A 40 27.14 -9.50 17.85
CA HIS A 40 27.05 -8.19 18.48
C HIS A 40 26.84 -7.13 17.39
N TYR A 41 25.80 -6.31 17.55
CA TYR A 41 25.43 -5.28 16.59
C TYR A 41 25.32 -3.93 17.25
N PHE A 42 25.72 -2.89 16.53
CA PHE A 42 25.42 -1.51 16.89
C PHE A 42 24.86 -0.74 15.68
N CYS A 43 24.15 0.35 15.97
CA CYS A 43 23.65 1.24 14.93
C CYS A 43 24.74 2.24 14.51
N ASP A 44 25.25 2.10 13.29
CA ASP A 44 26.32 2.93 12.71
C ASP A 44 25.78 4.25 12.15
N SER A 45 24.61 4.21 11.52
CA SER A 45 23.97 5.40 10.95
C SER A 45 22.47 5.39 11.16
N SER A 46 21.88 6.58 11.32
CA SER A 46 20.45 6.78 11.45
C SER A 46 19.98 7.95 10.60
N TYR A 47 18.69 7.97 10.26
CA TYR A 47 18.11 9.08 9.52
C TYR A 47 18.16 10.40 10.28
N ALA A 48 18.26 11.49 9.51
CA ALA A 48 18.19 12.85 10.01
C ALA A 48 16.90 13.11 10.83
N GLY A 49 16.92 14.19 11.63
CA GLY A 49 15.81 14.58 12.49
C GLY A 49 14.45 14.69 11.79
N ASN A 50 13.38 14.57 12.59
CA ASN A 50 12.00 14.65 12.10
C ASN A 50 11.70 16.03 11.51
N TYR A 51 10.76 16.07 10.57
CA TYR A 51 10.13 17.32 10.17
C TYR A 51 9.24 17.88 11.29
N HIS A 52 8.85 19.14 11.12
CA HIS A 52 7.93 19.78 12.06
C HIS A 52 6.56 19.06 12.06
N PRO A 53 5.90 18.87 13.21
CA PRO A 53 4.63 18.15 13.31
C PRO A 53 3.47 18.60 12.40
N PHE A 54 3.54 19.84 11.88
CA PHE A 54 2.56 20.32 10.91
C PHE A 54 2.60 19.54 9.59
N VAL A 55 3.76 19.01 9.19
CA VAL A 55 3.89 18.17 7.99
C VAL A 55 3.07 16.88 8.15
N ASP A 56 3.16 16.23 9.31
CA ASP A 56 2.39 15.03 9.62
C ASP A 56 0.87 15.30 9.58
N LEU A 57 0.44 16.47 10.04
CA LEU A 57 -0.96 16.89 9.97
C LEU A 57 -1.43 17.03 8.51
N PHE A 58 -0.64 17.64 7.63
CA PHE A 58 -0.96 17.74 6.20
C PHE A 58 -1.05 16.35 5.54
N VAL A 59 -0.14 15.43 5.88
CA VAL A 59 -0.17 14.05 5.39
C VAL A 59 -1.44 13.32 5.85
N LEU A 60 -1.83 13.49 7.11
CA LEU A 60 -3.05 12.89 7.64
C LEU A 60 -4.31 13.42 6.93
N ILE A 61 -4.40 14.75 6.74
CA ILE A 61 -5.50 15.38 6.00
C ILE A 61 -5.54 14.84 4.57
N PHE A 62 -4.38 14.75 3.91
CA PHE A 62 -4.26 14.20 2.56
C PHE A 62 -4.75 12.74 2.50
N LEU A 63 -4.40 11.91 3.48
CA LEU A 63 -4.84 10.51 3.55
C LEU A 63 -6.36 10.41 3.74
N LEU A 64 -6.94 11.22 4.62
CA LEU A 64 -8.40 11.28 4.82
C LEU A 64 -9.12 11.74 3.54
N CYS A 65 -8.60 12.75 2.85
CA CYS A 65 -9.12 13.21 1.57
C CYS A 65 -9.02 12.14 0.48
N SER A 66 -7.90 11.42 0.42
CA SER A 66 -7.65 10.32 -0.52
C SER A 66 -8.59 9.14 -0.28
N PHE A 67 -8.81 8.78 0.99
CA PHE A 67 -9.76 7.75 1.37
C PHE A 67 -11.18 8.16 0.97
N ARG A 68 -11.60 9.38 1.32
CA ARG A 68 -12.93 9.90 0.95
C ARG A 68 -13.13 9.98 -0.55
N SER A 69 -12.12 10.37 -1.32
CA SER A 69 -12.21 10.43 -2.78
C SER A 69 -12.35 9.03 -3.39
N ALA A 70 -11.61 8.04 -2.90
CA ALA A 70 -11.74 6.64 -3.32
C ALA A 70 -13.12 6.05 -2.97
N SER A 71 -13.63 6.33 -1.77
CA SER A 71 -14.98 5.93 -1.33
C SER A 71 -16.06 6.56 -2.20
N ALA A 72 -15.99 7.88 -2.40
CA ALA A 72 -16.96 8.61 -3.22
C ALA A 72 -16.94 8.13 -4.68
N PHE A 73 -15.75 7.84 -5.23
CA PHE A 73 -15.62 7.28 -6.58
C PHE A 73 -16.25 5.90 -6.69
N THR A 74 -16.08 5.06 -5.68
CA THR A 74 -16.68 3.72 -5.63
C THR A 74 -18.21 3.81 -5.52
N ALA A 75 -18.75 4.75 -4.76
CA ALA A 75 -20.18 4.87 -4.47
C ALA A 75 -21.00 5.64 -5.52
N LEU A 76 -20.51 6.77 -6.05
CA LEU A 76 -21.35 7.74 -6.76
C LEU A 76 -21.43 7.58 -8.28
N GLU A 77 -20.69 6.65 -8.89
CA GLU A 77 -20.67 6.20 -10.31
C GLU A 77 -20.60 7.29 -11.43
N ARG A 78 -21.07 8.53 -11.25
CA ARG A 78 -21.59 9.38 -12.35
C ARG A 78 -21.24 10.87 -12.31
N ARG A 79 -20.67 11.42 -11.24
CA ARG A 79 -20.51 12.91 -11.13
C ARG A 79 -19.08 13.45 -11.22
N PHE A 80 -18.05 12.65 -10.98
CA PHE A 80 -16.67 13.16 -10.97
C PHE A 80 -15.88 12.73 -12.19
N LYS A 81 -15.87 13.59 -13.22
CA LYS A 81 -14.95 13.51 -14.38
C LYS A 81 -13.46 13.65 -14.01
N ARG A 82 -13.10 13.75 -12.73
CA ARG A 82 -11.75 14.12 -12.29
C ARG A 82 -10.98 12.92 -11.79
N LYS A 83 -10.37 12.16 -12.72
CA LYS A 83 -9.26 11.22 -12.46
C LYS A 83 -8.18 11.85 -11.58
N TYR A 84 -8.03 13.17 -11.68
CA TYR A 84 -7.12 14.00 -10.90
C TYR A 84 -7.28 13.89 -9.38
N LEU A 85 -8.44 13.49 -8.86
CA LEU A 85 -8.71 13.41 -7.40
C LEU A 85 -8.53 12.00 -6.81
N LEU A 86 -8.24 11.00 -7.64
CA LEU A 86 -7.94 9.64 -7.17
C LEU A 86 -6.49 9.56 -6.68
N PRO A 87 -6.19 8.73 -5.67
CA PRO A 87 -4.83 8.52 -5.18
C PRO A 87 -3.84 8.09 -6.28
N SER A 88 -4.29 7.27 -7.25
CA SER A 88 -3.51 6.88 -8.44
C SER A 88 -3.52 7.90 -9.59
N GLY A 89 -4.18 9.04 -9.39
CA GLY A 89 -4.34 10.10 -10.38
C GLY A 89 -3.07 10.91 -10.58
N PRO A 90 -2.94 11.64 -11.70
CA PRO A 90 -1.71 12.36 -12.05
C PRO A 90 -1.35 13.52 -11.10
N ILE A 91 -2.27 13.96 -10.23
CA ILE A 91 -2.00 15.02 -9.24
C ILE A 91 -1.68 14.41 -7.86
N LEU A 92 -2.52 13.49 -7.37
CA LEU A 92 -2.30 12.90 -6.04
C LEU A 92 -1.15 11.89 -6.02
N LEU A 93 -0.90 11.15 -7.09
CA LEU A 93 0.15 10.13 -7.10
C LEU A 93 1.55 10.74 -6.90
N PRO A 94 1.94 11.83 -7.59
CA PRO A 94 3.19 12.53 -7.28
C PRO A 94 3.28 13.01 -5.83
N LEU A 95 2.16 13.45 -5.24
CA LEU A 95 2.14 13.84 -3.82
C LEU A 95 2.36 12.63 -2.91
N VAL A 96 1.75 11.47 -3.19
CA VAL A 96 2.02 10.22 -2.47
C VAL A 96 3.50 9.85 -2.58
N VAL A 97 4.07 9.92 -3.78
CA VAL A 97 5.50 9.64 -4.02
C VAL A 97 6.38 10.59 -3.21
N LEU A 98 6.05 11.88 -3.16
CA LEU A 98 6.80 12.88 -2.37
C LEU A 98 6.71 12.60 -0.85
N ILE A 99 5.51 12.25 -0.38
CA ILE A 99 5.27 11.88 1.03
C ILE A 99 6.12 10.66 1.40
N LEU A 100 6.17 9.64 0.55
CA LEU A 100 6.97 8.43 0.78
C LEU A 100 8.46 8.70 0.64
N TYR A 101 8.88 9.50 -0.33
CA TYR A 101 10.30 9.89 -0.49
C TYR A 101 10.85 10.56 0.77
N HIS A 102 10.05 11.41 1.41
CA HIS A 102 10.40 12.09 2.65
C HIS A 102 9.94 11.37 3.92
N GLY A 103 9.40 10.15 3.78
CA GLY A 103 8.65 9.46 4.81
C GLY A 103 9.40 9.19 6.10
N GLN A 104 10.71 8.98 6.02
CA GLN A 104 11.58 8.72 7.17
C GLN A 104 11.58 9.81 8.22
N ARG A 105 11.33 11.05 7.77
CA ARG A 105 11.34 12.25 8.61
C ARG A 105 9.92 12.60 9.08
N ILE A 106 8.90 11.94 8.56
CA ILE A 106 7.48 12.13 8.90
C ILE A 106 7.12 11.05 9.91
N ASN A 107 7.45 11.32 11.17
CA ASN A 107 7.34 10.32 12.24
C ASN A 107 7.12 10.97 13.63
N SER A 108 6.38 12.08 13.68
CA SER A 108 6.13 12.83 14.93
C SER A 108 4.71 12.61 15.49
N LEU A 109 3.69 12.72 14.64
CA LEU A 109 2.28 12.48 14.95
C LEU A 109 1.71 11.31 14.16
N PHE A 110 2.27 11.04 12.97
CA PHE A 110 1.76 10.04 12.05
C PHE A 110 2.92 9.18 11.51
N PRO A 111 3.22 8.03 12.16
CA PRO A 111 4.35 7.19 11.76
C PRO A 111 4.10 6.59 10.37
N LEU A 112 4.81 7.09 9.36
CA LEU A 112 4.63 6.64 7.98
C LEU A 112 5.12 5.19 7.78
N SER A 113 5.97 4.67 8.67
CA SER A 113 6.35 3.25 8.67
C SER A 113 5.16 2.30 8.88
N GLN A 114 4.16 2.74 9.64
CA GLN A 114 2.96 1.94 9.96
C GLN A 114 1.84 2.18 8.94
N MET A 115 1.74 3.42 8.45
CA MET A 115 0.61 3.89 7.64
C MET A 115 0.92 3.96 6.15
N GLY A 116 2.19 3.93 5.77
CA GLY A 116 2.66 3.87 4.39
C GLY A 116 2.08 2.70 3.60
N PRO A 117 1.97 1.48 4.15
CA PRO A 117 1.29 0.38 3.46
C PRO A 117 -0.18 0.69 3.12
N ALA A 118 -0.92 1.36 4.02
CA ALA A 118 -2.29 1.77 3.76
C ALA A 118 -2.39 2.80 2.62
N LEU A 119 -1.45 3.75 2.53
CA LEU A 119 -1.36 4.69 1.41
C LEU A 119 -1.12 3.97 0.09
N LEU A 120 -0.17 3.02 0.05
CA LEU A 120 0.12 2.25 -1.15
C LEU A 120 -1.07 1.39 -1.58
N LEU A 121 -1.77 0.75 -0.63
CA LEU A 121 -2.99 -0.01 -0.91
C LEU A 121 -4.12 0.88 -1.46
N LEU A 122 -4.28 2.12 -0.98
CA LEU A 122 -5.24 3.07 -1.57
C LEU A 122 -4.88 3.44 -3.01
N VAL A 123 -3.59 3.64 -3.32
CA VAL A 123 -3.12 3.83 -4.70
C VAL A 123 -3.43 2.60 -5.56
N HIS A 124 -3.15 1.40 -5.05
CA HIS A 124 -3.43 0.13 -5.73
C HIS A 124 -4.92 -0.05 -6.05
N ILE A 125 -5.80 0.16 -5.05
CA ILE A 125 -7.26 0.07 -5.21
C ILE A 125 -7.76 1.10 -6.21
N SER A 126 -7.29 2.35 -6.10
CA SER A 126 -7.72 3.41 -7.01
C SER A 126 -7.28 3.13 -8.45
N ALA A 127 -6.07 2.61 -8.67
CA ALA A 127 -5.57 2.21 -9.99
C ALA A 127 -6.40 1.06 -10.60
N LEU A 128 -6.70 0.02 -9.81
CA LEU A 128 -7.50 -1.13 -10.28
C LEU A 128 -8.98 -0.78 -10.49
N SER A 129 -9.53 0.12 -9.68
CA SER A 129 -10.94 0.54 -9.77
C SER A 129 -11.23 1.47 -10.95
N PHE A 130 -10.19 2.13 -11.47
CA PHE A 130 -10.32 3.06 -12.59
C PHE A 130 -10.35 2.33 -13.93
N GLU A 131 -11.46 2.45 -14.66
CA GLU A 131 -11.56 2.02 -16.05
C GLU A 131 -12.13 3.17 -16.90
N SER A 132 -11.32 3.76 -17.78
CA SER A 132 -11.79 4.85 -18.64
C SER A 132 -12.55 4.26 -19.84
N ARG A 133 -13.88 4.15 -19.74
CA ARG A 133 -14.70 3.52 -20.79
C ARG A 133 -14.86 4.38 -22.06
N ARG A 134 -14.36 5.62 -22.07
CA ARG A 134 -14.76 6.66 -23.05
C ARG A 134 -13.64 7.38 -23.79
N GLU A 135 -12.37 7.18 -23.45
CA GLU A 135 -11.28 7.81 -24.22
C GLU A 135 -10.82 6.86 -25.33
N GLN A 136 -11.17 7.22 -26.57
CA GLN A 136 -10.65 6.64 -27.81
C GLN A 136 -9.12 6.47 -27.76
N ARG A 137 -8.61 5.44 -28.47
CA ARG A 137 -7.19 5.16 -28.76
C ARG A 137 -6.35 6.44 -28.79
N SER A 138 -5.88 6.89 -27.64
CA SER A 138 -5.17 8.15 -27.52
C SER A 138 -3.87 7.87 -26.81
N LEU A 139 -2.77 8.28 -27.43
CA LEU A 139 -1.43 8.23 -26.84
C LEU A 139 -1.41 8.88 -25.44
N ARG A 140 -2.28 9.88 -25.21
CA ARG A 140 -2.49 10.51 -23.89
C ARG A 140 -2.89 9.51 -22.80
N TYR A 141 -3.78 8.57 -23.10
CA TYR A 141 -4.16 7.53 -22.16
C TYR A 141 -2.99 6.60 -21.83
N ALA A 142 -2.23 6.17 -22.84
CA ALA A 142 -1.07 5.30 -22.66
C ALA A 142 0.04 5.99 -21.84
N VAL A 143 0.36 7.26 -22.14
CA VAL A 143 1.34 8.06 -21.38
C VAL A 143 0.90 8.21 -19.92
N LEU A 144 -0.39 8.45 -19.70
CA LEU A 144 -0.94 8.63 -18.37
C LEU A 144 -0.93 7.32 -17.56
N GLU A 145 -1.25 6.18 -18.19
CA GLU A 145 -1.20 4.87 -17.55
C GLU A 145 0.25 4.44 -17.27
N ALA A 146 1.19 4.69 -18.20
CA ALA A 146 2.61 4.49 -17.99
C ALA A 146 3.16 5.35 -16.84
N SER A 147 2.73 6.62 -16.74
CA SER A 147 3.07 7.49 -15.62
C SER A 147 2.51 6.97 -14.29
N THR A 148 1.28 6.44 -14.28
CA THR A 148 0.71 5.78 -13.09
C THR A 148 1.53 4.54 -12.69
N VAL A 149 1.94 3.71 -13.65
CA VAL A 149 2.80 2.54 -13.41
C VAL A 149 4.13 2.96 -12.79
N SER A 150 4.81 3.94 -13.40
CA SER A 150 6.07 4.49 -12.89
C SER A 150 5.90 5.04 -11.48
N GLY A 151 4.85 5.82 -11.21
CA GLY A 151 4.58 6.37 -9.88
C GLY A 151 4.31 5.29 -8.82
N ILE A 152 3.61 4.20 -9.17
CA ILE A 152 3.41 3.05 -8.28
C ILE A 152 4.73 2.37 -7.95
N LEU A 153 5.61 2.16 -8.94
CA LEU A 153 6.93 1.55 -8.74
C LEU A 153 7.85 2.43 -7.88
N HIS A 154 7.83 3.75 -8.06
CA HIS A 154 8.56 4.66 -7.18
C HIS A 154 7.99 4.67 -5.76
N ALA A 155 6.67 4.72 -5.63
CA ALA A 155 6.01 4.65 -4.33
C ALA A 155 6.35 3.35 -3.58
N SER A 156 6.36 2.20 -4.26
CA SER A 156 6.71 0.92 -3.64
C SER A 156 8.17 0.88 -3.16
N MET A 157 9.12 1.35 -3.97
CA MET A 157 10.53 1.44 -3.57
C MET A 157 10.75 2.38 -2.39
N TYR A 158 10.12 3.56 -2.40
CA TYR A 158 10.24 4.51 -1.29
C TYR A 158 9.57 3.97 -0.02
N LEU A 159 8.45 3.27 -0.15
CA LEU A 159 7.83 2.60 0.99
C LEU A 159 8.78 1.55 1.60
N ASP A 160 9.44 0.74 0.78
CA ASP A 160 10.43 -0.23 1.24
C ASP A 160 11.54 0.46 2.05
N SER A 161 12.06 1.58 1.54
CA SER A 161 13.08 2.33 2.29
C SER A 161 12.63 2.70 3.71
N ILE A 162 11.33 2.95 3.93
CA ILE A 162 10.74 3.32 5.25
C ILE A 162 10.52 2.10 6.14
N ILE A 163 9.90 1.05 5.60
CA ILE A 163 9.49 -0.08 6.42
C ILE A 163 10.66 -1.01 6.77
N LEU A 164 11.70 -1.09 5.92
CA LEU A 164 12.86 -1.95 6.17
C LEU A 164 13.59 -1.56 7.48
N PRO A 165 14.07 -0.32 7.65
CA PRO A 165 14.70 0.14 8.90
C PRO A 165 13.77 -0.04 10.09
N TYR A 166 12.49 0.30 9.93
CA TYR A 166 11.49 0.21 11.00
C TYR A 166 11.32 -1.23 11.51
N TYR A 167 11.09 -2.20 10.63
CA TYR A 167 10.92 -3.61 11.01
C TYR A 167 12.22 -4.25 11.47
N THR A 168 13.38 -3.83 10.94
CA THR A 168 14.69 -4.27 11.45
C THR A 168 14.90 -3.78 12.88
N GLY A 169 14.58 -2.52 13.15
CA GLY A 169 14.64 -1.93 14.48
C GLY A 169 13.68 -2.59 15.46
N LEU A 170 12.46 -2.92 15.01
CA LEU A 170 11.49 -3.68 15.81
C LEU A 170 12.00 -5.07 16.16
N ASP A 171 12.53 -5.80 15.17
CA ASP A 171 13.11 -7.13 15.37
C ASP A 171 14.34 -7.08 16.29
N ALA A 172 15.15 -6.03 16.18
CA ALA A 172 16.24 -5.79 17.12
C ALA A 172 15.70 -5.53 18.53
N LEU A 173 14.76 -4.62 18.74
CA LEU A 173 14.24 -4.33 20.08
C LEU A 173 13.56 -5.52 20.77
N GLU A 174 12.85 -6.36 20.02
CA GLU A 174 12.09 -7.48 20.59
C GLU A 174 12.90 -8.76 20.78
N ARG A 175 13.90 -9.01 19.91
CA ARG A 175 14.61 -10.31 19.86
C ARG A 175 16.08 -10.22 20.25
N SER A 176 16.56 -9.06 20.69
CA SER A 176 17.94 -8.89 21.13
C SER A 176 18.01 -8.52 22.61
N VAL A 177 19.20 -8.71 23.19
CA VAL A 177 19.52 -8.31 24.56
C VAL A 177 20.53 -7.17 24.50
N PHE A 178 20.30 -6.10 25.25
CA PHE A 178 21.25 -4.99 25.32
C PHE A 178 22.56 -5.43 25.97
N SER A 179 23.70 -5.18 25.31
CA SER A 179 25.02 -5.55 25.86
C SER A 179 25.48 -4.58 26.96
N GLY A 180 24.97 -3.34 26.95
CA GLY A 180 25.37 -2.28 27.87
C GLY A 180 26.68 -1.57 27.50
N GLU A 181 27.39 -2.03 26.46
CA GLU A 181 28.63 -1.41 25.99
C GLU A 181 28.39 -0.07 25.29
N CYS A 182 27.25 0.06 24.60
CA CYS A 182 26.78 1.31 24.04
C CYS A 182 25.25 1.38 24.05
N PRO A 183 24.64 2.58 23.89
CA PRO A 183 23.19 2.74 23.94
C PRO A 183 22.43 1.90 22.91
N THR A 184 23.02 1.68 21.73
CA THR A 184 22.40 0.91 20.64
C THR A 184 22.97 -0.50 20.49
N CYS A 185 23.89 -0.91 21.38
CA CYS A 185 24.59 -2.17 21.27
C CYS A 185 23.70 -3.33 21.73
N VAL A 186 23.55 -4.32 20.87
CA VAL A 186 22.68 -5.45 21.09
C VAL A 186 23.33 -6.77 20.71
N CYS A 187 23.10 -7.77 21.55
CA CYS A 187 23.52 -9.15 21.38
C CYS A 187 22.38 -10.00 20.82
N ARG A 188 22.70 -10.82 19.83
CA ARG A 188 21.78 -11.78 19.21
C ARG A 188 22.40 -13.16 19.08
N ARG A 189 21.55 -14.19 19.16
CA ARG A 189 21.91 -15.58 18.86
C ARG A 189 21.83 -15.91 17.38
N GLU A 190 21.02 -15.17 16.65
CA GLU A 190 20.80 -15.31 15.21
C GLU A 190 21.18 -14.02 14.49
N ASP A 191 21.57 -14.16 13.24
CA ASP A 191 21.91 -13.06 12.35
C ASP A 191 20.75 -12.07 12.18
N MET A 192 21.08 -10.78 12.15
CA MET A 192 20.08 -9.74 11.92
C MET A 192 19.74 -9.67 10.43
N VAL A 193 18.45 -9.84 10.10
CA VAL A 193 17.96 -9.80 8.71
C VAL A 193 17.32 -8.45 8.41
N ALA A 194 17.66 -7.87 7.26
CA ALA A 194 17.08 -6.60 6.82
C ALA A 194 15.56 -6.68 6.61
N GLY A 195 14.83 -5.82 7.30
CA GLY A 195 13.38 -5.80 7.40
C GLY A 195 12.81 -6.75 8.47
N GLY A 196 13.66 -7.37 9.30
CA GLY A 196 13.24 -8.20 10.42
C GLY A 196 12.57 -9.52 10.01
N ARG A 197 12.22 -10.34 11.01
CA ARG A 197 11.48 -11.60 10.82
C ARG A 197 10.04 -11.52 11.34
N ILE A 198 9.68 -10.45 12.05
CA ILE A 198 8.35 -10.25 12.63
C ILE A 198 7.34 -9.89 11.54
N VAL A 199 7.67 -8.94 10.66
CA VAL A 199 6.77 -8.46 9.61
C VAL A 199 7.40 -8.70 8.23
N LEU A 200 6.73 -9.50 7.40
CA LEU A 200 7.21 -9.87 6.06
C LEU A 200 6.70 -8.96 4.93
N TYR A 201 5.88 -7.96 5.23
CA TYR A 201 5.30 -7.08 4.21
C TYR A 201 6.38 -6.22 3.54
N ARG A 202 6.27 -6.07 2.21
CA ARG A 202 7.15 -5.24 1.38
C ARG A 202 6.31 -4.36 0.45
N GLY A 203 6.78 -3.15 0.19
CA GLY A 203 6.20 -2.27 -0.83
C GLY A 203 6.42 -2.85 -2.23
N TRP A 204 7.64 -3.29 -2.54
CA TRP A 204 7.90 -4.08 -3.74
C TRP A 204 7.48 -5.53 -3.51
N SER A 205 6.22 -5.82 -3.78
CA SER A 205 5.62 -7.13 -3.56
C SER A 205 5.07 -7.75 -4.85
N LYS A 206 4.65 -9.02 -4.72
CA LYS A 206 3.88 -9.73 -5.76
C LYS A 206 2.62 -8.95 -6.16
N SER A 207 1.99 -8.25 -5.22
CA SER A 207 0.81 -7.42 -5.45
C SER A 207 1.12 -6.22 -6.35
N THR A 208 2.22 -5.52 -6.07
CA THR A 208 2.67 -4.39 -6.90
C THR A 208 2.92 -4.83 -8.34
N LEU A 209 3.60 -5.98 -8.52
CA LEU A 209 3.82 -6.56 -9.86
C LEU A 209 2.52 -6.96 -10.55
N ALA A 210 1.57 -7.58 -9.83
CA ALA A 210 0.27 -7.96 -10.38
C ALA A 210 -0.53 -6.75 -10.87
N ILE A 211 -0.49 -5.63 -10.13
CA ILE A 211 -1.17 -4.38 -10.51
C ILE A 211 -0.51 -3.76 -11.72
N VAL A 212 0.83 -3.68 -11.74
CA VAL A 212 1.57 -3.17 -12.91
C VAL A 212 1.26 -4.02 -14.14
N ALA A 213 1.23 -5.35 -14.01
CA ALA A 213 0.83 -6.25 -15.09
C ALA A 213 -0.61 -5.99 -15.55
N ALA A 214 -1.55 -5.76 -14.63
CA ALA A 214 -2.93 -5.41 -14.97
C ALA A 214 -3.02 -4.08 -15.74
N LEU A 215 -2.32 -3.03 -15.29
CA LEU A 215 -2.28 -1.74 -15.98
C LEU A 215 -1.60 -1.82 -17.35
N CYS A 216 -0.49 -2.53 -17.45
CA CYS A 216 0.19 -2.77 -18.73
C CYS A 216 -0.73 -3.56 -19.69
N SER A 217 -1.46 -4.56 -19.20
CA SER A 217 -2.41 -5.32 -20.03
C SER A 217 -3.55 -4.45 -20.57
N ARG A 218 -4.05 -3.49 -19.78
CA ARG A 218 -5.06 -2.51 -20.21
C ARG A 218 -4.52 -1.60 -21.32
N MET A 219 -3.30 -1.10 -21.13
CA MET A 219 -2.63 -0.26 -22.11
C MET A 219 -2.41 -1.01 -23.43
N LEU A 220 -1.86 -2.23 -23.37
CA LEU A 220 -1.59 -3.06 -24.54
C LEU A 220 -2.86 -3.46 -25.28
N GLY A 221 -3.90 -3.90 -24.57
CA GLY A 221 -5.19 -4.26 -25.18
C GLY A 221 -5.83 -3.10 -25.95
N ARG A 222 -5.61 -1.85 -25.52
CA ARG A 222 -6.09 -0.67 -26.26
C ARG A 222 -5.26 -0.32 -27.48
N ILE A 223 -3.94 -0.49 -27.41
CA ILE A 223 -3.02 -0.19 -28.52
C ILE A 223 -3.19 -1.22 -29.64
N PHE A 224 -3.11 -2.51 -29.28
CA PHE A 224 -3.11 -3.61 -30.25
C PHE A 224 -4.52 -4.08 -30.65
N GLY A 225 -5.56 -3.71 -29.89
CA GLY A 225 -6.94 -4.13 -30.13
C GLY A 225 -7.37 -5.29 -29.24
N GLU A 226 -8.68 -5.39 -28.99
CA GLU A 226 -9.25 -6.40 -28.09
C GLU A 226 -9.57 -7.70 -28.84
N GLU A 227 -8.60 -8.62 -28.89
CA GLU A 227 -8.84 -10.02 -29.25
C GLU A 227 -9.28 -10.85 -28.04
N LYS A 228 -9.91 -12.01 -28.27
CA LYS A 228 -10.36 -12.92 -27.18
C LYS A 228 -9.23 -13.28 -26.20
N SER A 229 -8.02 -13.51 -26.71
CA SER A 229 -6.80 -13.79 -25.95
C SER A 229 -6.40 -12.61 -25.06
N THR A 230 -6.34 -11.40 -25.63
CA THR A 230 -5.98 -10.18 -24.90
C THR A 230 -6.99 -9.83 -23.80
N LEU A 231 -8.28 -10.08 -24.05
CA LEU A 231 -9.35 -9.88 -23.08
C LEU A 231 -9.24 -10.86 -21.91
N LEU A 232 -8.88 -12.12 -22.19
CA LEU A 232 -8.61 -13.11 -21.15
C LEU A 232 -7.43 -12.70 -20.29
N VAL A 233 -6.30 -12.31 -20.91
CA VAL A 233 -5.11 -11.85 -20.19
C VAL A 233 -5.43 -10.65 -19.29
N LYS A 234 -6.12 -9.64 -19.83
CA LYS A 234 -6.59 -8.48 -19.06
C LYS A 234 -7.43 -8.89 -17.84
N LEU A 235 -8.42 -9.76 -18.05
CA LEU A 235 -9.31 -10.22 -16.96
C LEU A 235 -8.51 -10.98 -15.90
N THR A 236 -7.63 -11.90 -16.30
CA THR A 236 -6.81 -12.67 -15.36
C THR A 236 -5.88 -11.77 -14.56
N ALA A 237 -5.22 -10.80 -15.19
CA ALA A 237 -4.33 -9.86 -14.51
C ALA A 237 -5.09 -8.98 -13.52
N GLU A 238 -6.30 -8.53 -13.87
CA GLU A 238 -7.15 -7.78 -12.92
C GLU A 238 -7.60 -8.63 -11.73
N VAL A 239 -8.02 -9.88 -11.94
CA VAL A 239 -8.44 -10.78 -10.86
C VAL A 239 -7.28 -11.07 -9.92
N ILE A 240 -6.09 -11.38 -10.47
CA ILE A 240 -4.88 -11.60 -9.68
C ILE A 240 -4.49 -10.32 -8.92
N GLY A 241 -4.59 -9.15 -9.55
CA GLY A 241 -4.34 -7.86 -8.91
C GLY A 241 -5.27 -7.61 -7.72
N TRP A 242 -6.57 -7.77 -7.90
CA TRP A 242 -7.55 -7.61 -6.82
C TRP A 242 -7.34 -8.62 -5.69
N GLY A 243 -7.09 -9.89 -6.03
CA GLY A 243 -6.82 -10.94 -5.04
C GLY A 243 -5.55 -10.66 -4.22
N SER A 244 -4.49 -10.19 -4.86
CA SER A 244 -3.22 -9.87 -4.18
C SER A 244 -3.37 -8.67 -3.24
N VAL A 245 -4.05 -7.61 -3.68
CA VAL A 245 -4.35 -6.43 -2.85
C VAL A 245 -5.23 -6.78 -1.65
N ALA A 246 -6.23 -7.65 -1.84
CA ALA A 246 -7.06 -8.14 -0.76
C ALA A 246 -6.24 -8.99 0.24
N GLY A 247 -5.34 -9.84 -0.27
CA GLY A 247 -4.41 -10.62 0.55
C GLY A 247 -3.53 -9.75 1.44
N ASP A 248 -2.91 -8.71 0.86
CA ASP A 248 -2.07 -7.76 1.60
C ASP A 248 -2.88 -6.99 2.66
N ALA A 249 -4.08 -6.53 2.32
CA ALA A 249 -4.95 -5.82 3.26
C ALA A 249 -5.37 -6.72 4.44
N VAL A 250 -5.68 -8.00 4.19
CA VAL A 250 -6.03 -8.97 5.24
C VAL A 250 -4.81 -9.33 6.09
N TYR A 251 -3.64 -9.50 5.47
CA TYR A 251 -2.39 -9.75 6.17
C TYR A 251 -2.07 -8.62 7.16
N LEU A 252 -2.11 -7.37 6.69
CA LEU A 252 -1.84 -6.18 7.51
C LEU A 252 -2.91 -5.93 8.58
N LEU A 253 -4.15 -6.36 8.34
CA LEU A 253 -5.21 -6.30 9.35
C LEU A 253 -4.98 -7.32 10.49
N ARG A 254 -4.47 -8.51 10.16
CA ARG A 254 -4.31 -9.63 11.11
C ARG A 254 -3.00 -9.60 11.88
N ILE A 255 -1.93 -9.09 11.27
CA ILE A 255 -0.64 -9.08 11.94
C ILE A 255 -0.69 -8.17 13.16
N ASP A 256 -0.19 -8.67 14.28
CA ASP A 256 -0.07 -7.87 15.48
C ASP A 256 1.33 -7.28 15.58
N ILE A 257 1.40 -5.96 15.72
CA ILE A 257 2.66 -5.21 15.75
C ILE A 257 2.71 -4.53 17.11
N PRO A 258 3.66 -4.92 17.98
CA PRO A 258 3.76 -4.36 19.32
C PRO A 258 3.97 -2.84 19.30
N GLY A 259 3.23 -2.13 20.16
CA GLY A 259 3.28 -0.68 20.28
C GLY A 259 2.41 0.10 19.29
N GLU A 260 1.69 -0.56 18.37
CA GLU A 260 0.71 0.10 17.51
C GLU A 260 -0.65 0.29 18.21
N ARG A 261 -1.34 1.39 17.88
CA ARG A 261 -2.75 1.57 18.29
C ARG A 261 -3.62 0.61 17.49
N GLU A 262 -3.91 -0.55 18.08
CA GLU A 262 -4.70 -1.60 17.44
C GLU A 262 -6.03 -1.11 16.86
N SER A 263 -6.73 -0.22 17.57
CA SER A 263 -8.01 0.33 17.12
C SER A 263 -7.90 1.14 15.82
N LEU A 264 -6.84 1.96 15.70
CA LEU A 264 -6.58 2.76 14.51
C LEU A 264 -6.18 1.86 13.33
N LYS A 265 -5.30 0.89 13.57
CA LYS A 265 -4.90 -0.12 12.57
C LYS A 265 -6.12 -0.87 12.02
N ARG A 266 -6.96 -1.40 12.91
CA ARG A 266 -8.19 -2.13 12.54
C ARG A 266 -9.16 -1.23 11.77
N ALA A 267 -9.32 0.02 12.17
CA ALA A 267 -10.19 0.97 11.46
C ALA A 267 -9.70 1.26 10.03
N ILE A 268 -8.40 1.46 9.85
CA ILE A 268 -7.80 1.79 8.54
C ILE A 268 -7.85 0.58 7.60
N TYR A 269 -7.26 -0.55 8.00
CA TYR A 269 -7.23 -1.73 7.14
C TYR A 269 -8.61 -2.38 6.99
N GLY A 270 -9.49 -2.28 8.01
CA GLY A 270 -10.89 -2.64 7.89
C GLY A 270 -11.64 -1.78 6.87
N GLY A 271 -11.40 -0.46 6.87
CA GLY A 271 -11.92 0.46 5.86
C GLY A 271 -11.44 0.15 4.44
N ILE A 272 -10.16 -0.22 4.29
CA ILE A 272 -9.58 -0.68 3.02
C ILE A 272 -10.26 -1.97 2.54
N CYS A 273 -10.42 -2.96 3.42
CA CYS A 273 -11.14 -4.20 3.11
C CYS A 273 -12.59 -3.94 2.69
N ALA A 274 -13.28 -3.01 3.37
CA ALA A 274 -14.63 -2.58 2.99
C ALA A 274 -14.64 -1.95 1.60
N LEU A 275 -13.66 -1.10 1.26
CA LEU A 275 -13.53 -0.50 -0.07
C LEU A 275 -13.30 -1.54 -1.18
N ILE A 276 -12.46 -2.54 -0.92
CA ILE A 276 -12.23 -3.66 -1.85
C ILE A 276 -13.53 -4.43 -2.06
N SER A 277 -14.23 -4.74 -0.98
CA SER A 277 -15.49 -5.49 -1.01
C SER A 277 -16.59 -4.73 -1.77
N CYS A 278 -16.74 -3.43 -1.52
CA CYS A 278 -17.64 -2.55 -2.27
C CYS A 278 -17.30 -2.52 -3.77
N ASN A 279 -16.01 -2.45 -4.13
CA ASN A 279 -15.59 -2.49 -5.53
C ASN A 279 -15.88 -3.84 -6.19
N ALA A 280 -15.68 -4.95 -5.49
CA ALA A 280 -16.01 -6.28 -5.98
C ALA A 280 -17.52 -6.44 -6.20
N LEU A 281 -18.34 -6.08 -5.21
CA LEU A 281 -19.81 -6.11 -5.31
C LEU A 281 -20.31 -5.23 -6.46
N ARG A 282 -19.73 -4.05 -6.65
CA ARG A 282 -20.04 -3.16 -7.78
C ARG A 282 -19.78 -3.85 -9.13
N LYS A 283 -18.62 -4.50 -9.30
CA LYS A 283 -18.30 -5.23 -10.54
C LYS A 283 -19.27 -6.38 -10.78
N VAL A 284 -19.61 -7.14 -9.74
CA VAL A 284 -20.56 -8.27 -9.83
C VAL A 284 -21.96 -7.78 -10.20
N TYR A 285 -22.45 -6.74 -9.53
CA TYR A 285 -23.77 -6.15 -9.81
C TYR A 285 -23.84 -5.59 -11.23
N GLY A 286 -22.81 -4.86 -11.67
CA GLY A 286 -22.72 -4.36 -13.05
C GLY A 286 -22.74 -5.48 -14.10
N ALA A 287 -22.03 -6.58 -13.84
CA ALA A 287 -22.06 -7.75 -14.72
C ALA A 287 -23.44 -8.43 -14.73
N ALA A 288 -24.09 -8.57 -13.58
CA ALA A 288 -25.43 -9.15 -13.47
C ALA A 288 -26.49 -8.33 -14.22
N VAL A 289 -26.47 -7.00 -14.08
CA VAL A 289 -27.36 -6.08 -14.81
C VAL A 289 -27.12 -6.17 -16.32
N TRP A 290 -25.86 -6.21 -16.76
CA TRP A 290 -25.52 -6.35 -18.17
C TRP A 290 -26.01 -7.69 -18.75
N LEU A 291 -25.85 -8.80 -18.02
CA LEU A 291 -26.37 -10.11 -18.41
C LEU A 291 -27.89 -10.13 -18.49
N ALA A 292 -28.59 -9.49 -17.53
CA ALA A 292 -30.05 -9.37 -17.55
C ALA A 292 -30.53 -8.57 -18.78
N ALA A 293 -29.89 -7.44 -19.08
CA ALA A 293 -30.20 -6.62 -20.26
C ALA A 293 -29.94 -7.38 -21.57
N LYS A 294 -28.86 -8.16 -21.65
CA LYS A 294 -28.53 -9.00 -22.81
C LYS A 294 -29.57 -10.10 -23.03
N ARG A 295 -29.99 -10.78 -21.95
CA ARG A 295 -31.06 -11.79 -22.03
C ARG A 295 -32.40 -11.20 -22.50
N GLN A 296 -32.73 -9.98 -22.08
CA GLN A 296 -33.95 -9.30 -22.54
C GLN A 296 -33.88 -8.91 -24.02
N THR A 297 -32.72 -8.48 -24.51
CA THR A 297 -32.53 -8.18 -25.94
C THR A 297 -32.56 -9.42 -26.81
N GLU A 298 -32.00 -10.54 -26.34
CA GLU A 298 -32.07 -11.83 -27.05
C GLU A 298 -33.49 -12.42 -27.06
N LYS A 299 -34.26 -12.29 -25.97
CA LYS A 299 -35.69 -12.67 -25.95
C LYS A 299 -36.50 -11.84 -26.96
N LYS A 300 -36.38 -10.51 -26.90
CA LYS A 300 -37.09 -9.61 -27.82
C LYS A 300 -36.76 -9.88 -29.30
N LYS A 301 -35.51 -10.28 -29.60
CA LYS A 301 -35.10 -10.64 -30.96
C LYS A 301 -35.71 -11.97 -31.43
N LYS A 302 -35.90 -12.94 -30.52
CA LYS A 302 -36.58 -14.20 -30.83
C LYS A 302 -38.09 -14.01 -31.05
N ASP A 303 -38.73 -13.17 -30.24
CA ASP A 303 -40.17 -12.90 -30.36
C ASP A 303 -40.48 -12.20 -31.71
N VAL A 304 -39.68 -11.23 -32.12
CA VAL A 304 -39.80 -10.55 -33.43
C VAL A 304 -39.51 -11.49 -34.62
N SER A 305 -38.62 -12.47 -34.46
CA SER A 305 -38.35 -13.46 -35.50
C SER A 305 -39.52 -14.42 -35.69
N PHE A 306 -40.19 -14.80 -34.60
CA PHE A 306 -41.34 -15.70 -34.64
C PHE A 306 -42.55 -15.03 -35.30
N GLU A 307 -42.80 -13.75 -34.99
CA GLU A 307 -43.90 -12.97 -35.57
C GLU A 307 -43.69 -12.65 -37.06
N ALA A 308 -42.44 -12.58 -37.53
CA ALA A 308 -42.12 -12.40 -38.94
C ALA A 308 -42.31 -13.68 -39.79
N ASP A 309 -42.11 -14.86 -39.19
CA ASP A 309 -42.33 -16.15 -39.86
C ASP A 309 -43.82 -16.54 -39.91
N GLU A 310 -44.69 -15.93 -39.09
CA GLU A 310 -46.14 -16.19 -39.03
C GLU A 310 -46.96 -15.34 -40.03
N ILE A 311 -46.35 -14.32 -40.64
CA ILE A 311 -46.99 -13.37 -41.58
C ILE A 311 -46.73 -13.74 -43.06
N LEU A 312 -45.95 -14.79 -43.32
CA LEU A 312 -45.57 -15.25 -44.68
C LEU A 312 -46.22 -16.59 -45.04
#